data_AF-A0A6H5L8L7-F1
#
_entry.id   AF-A0A6H5L8L7-F1
#
_cell.length_a   1.000
_cell.length_b   1.000
_cell.length_c   1.000
_cell.angle_alpha   90.00
_cell.angle_beta   90.00
_cell.angle_gamma   90.00
#
_symmetry.space_group_name_H-M   'P 1'
#
loop_
_entity.id
_entity.type
_entity.pdbx_description
1 polymer ?
#
loop_
_entity_poly.entity_id
_entity_poly.type
_entity_poly.pdbx_seq_one_letter_code
_entity_poly.pdbx_strand_id
1 'polypeptide(L)'
;MATEADMVIRLSALSALRSLLSLWDLDPEQCLAPALGWLVPALYAMFKDVREMDNRQEVLTVMSEMLERSGRLLVPHCQAAVAGLPDVWSATSSQTPLRCSCLQVMTHVVDALGRDKGPDLDRIALAMVDVSTKVGSDEAIYLMETGLGLWLALLRHATDYSEGLHNLFPRIPEMLDTDLDNLKQVQ
;
A
#
# COMPACT_ATOMS: atom_id res chain seq x y z
N MET A 1 -2.09 -21.80 17.68
CA MET A 1 -3.33 -21.03 17.40
C MET A 1 -3.39 -19.94 18.45
N ALA A 2 -3.40 -18.67 18.04
CA ALA A 2 -3.55 -17.54 18.96
C ALA A 2 -4.89 -17.68 19.71
N THR A 3 -4.90 -17.45 21.02
CA THR A 3 -6.14 -17.43 21.80
C THR A 3 -6.92 -16.16 21.51
N GLU A 4 -8.21 -16.14 21.81
CA GLU A 4 -9.04 -14.92 21.66
C GLU A 4 -8.45 -13.74 22.46
N ALA A 5 -7.96 -14.01 23.67
CA ALA A 5 -7.25 -13.02 24.50
C ALA A 5 -5.98 -12.48 23.83
N ASP A 6 -5.22 -13.32 23.13
CA ASP A 6 -4.04 -12.91 22.37
C ASP A 6 -4.43 -11.97 21.20
N MET A 7 -5.51 -12.27 20.49
CA MET A 7 -6.01 -11.38 19.43
C MET A 7 -6.42 -9.99 19.97
N VAL A 8 -7.12 -9.94 21.10
CA VAL A 8 -7.50 -8.66 21.74
C VAL A 8 -6.25 -7.85 22.12
N ILE A 9 -5.21 -8.49 22.65
CA ILE A 9 -3.95 -7.83 22.99
C ILE A 9 -3.27 -7.28 21.73
N ARG A 10 -3.22 -8.05 20.65
CA ARG A 10 -2.61 -7.63 19.38
C ARG A 10 -3.34 -6.46 18.73
N LEU A 11 -4.67 -6.47 18.72
CA LEU A 11 -5.48 -5.35 18.24
C LEU A 11 -5.32 -4.10 19.12
N SER A 12 -5.23 -4.28 20.44
CA SER A 12 -4.94 -3.19 21.37
C SER A 12 -3.55 -2.58 21.12
N ALA A 13 -2.55 -3.43 20.85
CA ALA A 13 -1.20 -2.99 20.50
C ALA A 13 -1.16 -2.26 19.13
N LEU A 14 -1.93 -2.73 18.15
CA LEU A 14 -2.09 -2.06 16.86
C LEU A 14 -2.69 -0.65 17.02
N SER A 15 -3.73 -0.52 17.85
CA SER A 15 -4.35 0.78 18.17
C SER A 15 -3.39 1.72 18.90
N ALA A 16 -2.58 1.20 19.82
CA ALA A 16 -1.53 1.96 20.48
C ALA A 16 -0.45 2.44 19.49
N LEU A 17 -0.02 1.57 18.56
CA LEU A 17 0.90 1.94 17.49
C LEU A 17 0.33 3.05 16.61
N ARG A 18 -0.95 2.95 16.21
CA ARG A 18 -1.63 4.00 15.45
C ARG A 18 -1.63 5.34 16.19
N SER A 19 -1.89 5.30 17.49
CA SER A 19 -1.87 6.49 18.34
C SER A 19 -0.48 7.12 18.40
N LEU A 20 0.58 6.30 18.46
CA LEU A 20 1.98 6.74 18.39
C LEU A 20 2.30 7.40 17.03
N LEU A 21 1.87 6.78 15.92
CA LEU A 21 2.07 7.30 14.55
C LEU A 21 1.33 8.62 14.31
N SER A 22 0.26 8.86 15.06
CA SER A 22 -0.56 10.08 14.99
C SER A 22 0.07 11.26 15.74
N LEU A 23 1.13 11.04 16.53
CA LEU A 23 1.84 12.12 17.20
C LEU A 23 2.51 13.03 16.16
N TRP A 24 2.34 14.34 16.33
CA TRP A 24 2.89 15.34 15.43
C TRP A 24 4.40 15.49 15.58
N ASP A 25 4.93 15.19 16.77
CA ASP A 25 6.33 15.28 17.18
C ASP A 25 7.05 13.92 17.24
N LEU A 26 6.44 12.87 16.66
CA LEU A 26 7.09 11.58 16.54
C LEU A 26 8.42 11.71 15.79
N ASP A 27 9.51 11.26 16.42
CA ASP A 27 10.80 11.07 15.77
C ASP A 27 10.90 9.64 15.21
N PRO A 28 10.80 9.45 13.87
CA PRO A 28 10.82 8.11 13.28
C PRO A 28 12.17 7.39 13.47
N GLU A 29 13.28 8.13 13.56
CA GLU A 29 14.61 7.52 13.71
C GLU A 29 14.76 6.90 15.09
N GLN A 30 14.29 7.60 16.13
CA GLN A 30 14.35 7.11 17.50
C GLN A 30 13.27 6.06 17.80
N CYS A 31 12.05 6.27 17.30
CA CYS A 31 10.91 5.44 17.67
C CYS A 31 10.69 4.24 16.75
N LEU A 32 10.82 4.41 15.42
CA LEU A 32 10.46 3.37 14.45
C LEU A 32 11.67 2.56 13.98
N ALA A 33 12.81 3.21 13.71
CA ALA A 33 13.98 2.53 13.13
C ALA A 33 14.41 1.26 13.89
N PRO A 34 14.44 1.22 15.24
CA PRO A 34 14.79 0.01 15.98
C PRO A 34 13.78 -1.13 15.83
N ALA A 35 12.53 -0.81 15.48
CA ALA A 35 11.42 -1.74 15.45
C ALA A 35 11.09 -2.26 14.04
N LEU A 36 11.41 -1.50 12.98
CA LEU A 36 10.99 -1.80 11.60
C LEU A 36 11.29 -3.23 11.14
N GLY A 37 12.46 -3.77 11.50
CA GLY A 37 12.88 -5.10 11.10
C GLY A 37 11.97 -6.24 11.57
N TRP A 38 11.33 -6.11 12.73
CA TRP A 38 10.39 -7.10 13.24
C TRP A 38 8.93 -6.66 13.10
N LEU A 39 8.66 -5.35 13.10
CA LEU A 39 7.31 -4.81 13.07
C LEU A 39 6.63 -5.02 11.72
N VAL A 40 7.35 -4.85 10.60
CA VAL A 40 6.83 -5.10 9.25
C VAL A 40 6.37 -6.56 9.09
N PRO A 41 7.19 -7.60 9.38
CA PRO A 41 6.72 -8.98 9.37
C PRO A 41 5.56 -9.26 10.35
N ALA A 42 5.56 -8.65 11.53
CA ALA A 42 4.52 -8.85 12.53
C ALA A 42 3.16 -8.34 12.05
N LEU A 43 3.10 -7.19 11.36
CA LEU A 43 1.88 -6.65 10.77
C LEU A 43 1.37 -7.56 9.63
N TYR A 44 2.25 -8.10 8.79
CA TYR A 44 1.82 -9.10 7.78
C TYR A 44 1.27 -10.38 8.41
N ALA A 45 1.90 -10.88 9.47
CA ALA A 45 1.38 -12.04 10.20
C ALA A 45 0.01 -11.74 10.82
N MET A 46 -0.16 -10.55 11.40
CA MET A 46 -1.44 -10.10 11.94
C MET A 46 -2.54 -10.00 10.88
N PHE A 47 -2.23 -9.44 9.71
CA PHE A 47 -3.18 -9.42 8.59
C PHE A 47 -3.67 -10.83 8.21
N LYS A 48 -2.78 -11.83 8.24
CA LYS A 48 -3.12 -13.24 7.94
C LYS A 48 -3.98 -13.89 9.03
N ASP A 49 -3.76 -13.53 10.31
CA ASP A 49 -4.46 -14.13 11.44
C ASP A 49 -5.87 -13.56 11.68
N VAL A 50 -6.06 -12.27 11.37
CA VAL A 50 -7.34 -11.57 11.53
C VAL A 50 -8.34 -12.03 10.46
N ARG A 51 -9.61 -12.21 10.83
CA ARG A 51 -10.67 -12.70 9.91
C ARG A 51 -11.58 -11.59 9.40
N GLU A 52 -11.85 -10.64 10.27
CA GLU A 52 -12.80 -9.55 10.11
C GLU A 52 -12.19 -8.50 9.19
N MET A 53 -12.96 -8.09 8.18
CA MET A 53 -12.48 -7.18 7.14
C MET A 53 -12.06 -5.82 7.73
N ASP A 54 -12.83 -5.28 8.67
CA ASP A 54 -12.51 -4.01 9.35
C ASP A 54 -11.16 -4.06 10.06
N ASN A 55 -10.90 -5.13 10.79
CA ASN A 55 -9.62 -5.32 11.49
C ASN A 55 -8.46 -5.52 10.49
N ARG A 56 -8.68 -6.21 9.37
CA ARG A 56 -7.68 -6.32 8.29
C ARG A 56 -7.37 -4.96 7.66
N GLN A 57 -8.40 -4.14 7.46
CA GLN A 57 -8.26 -2.80 6.94
C GLN A 57 -7.47 -1.93 7.90
N GLU A 58 -7.73 -2.04 9.21
CA GLU A 58 -6.97 -1.32 10.23
C GLU A 58 -5.50 -1.73 10.22
N VAL A 59 -5.18 -3.03 10.12
CA VAL A 59 -3.79 -3.50 10.01
C VAL A 59 -3.07 -2.88 8.81
N LEU A 60 -3.70 -2.89 7.62
CA LEU A 60 -3.09 -2.31 6.43
C LEU A 60 -2.97 -0.78 6.51
N THR A 61 -3.95 -0.11 7.12
CA THR A 61 -3.92 1.35 7.34
C THR A 61 -2.74 1.73 8.23
N VAL A 62 -2.61 1.08 9.39
CA VAL A 62 -1.50 1.34 10.33
C VAL A 62 -0.15 0.99 9.69
N MET A 63 -0.09 -0.08 8.89
CA MET A 63 1.11 -0.41 8.12
C MET A 63 1.47 0.69 7.12
N SER A 64 0.47 1.23 6.40
CA SER A 64 0.66 2.32 5.44
C SER A 64 1.20 3.57 6.13
N GLU A 65 0.53 4.02 7.20
CA GLU A 65 0.93 5.18 8.00
C GLU A 65 2.35 5.01 8.58
N MET A 66 2.67 3.81 9.08
CA MET A 66 3.99 3.50 9.61
C MET A 66 5.08 3.63 8.53
N LEU A 67 4.85 3.07 7.35
CA LEU A 67 5.83 3.10 6.26
C LEU A 67 6.01 4.51 5.70
N GLU A 68 4.93 5.28 5.59
CA GLU A 68 4.96 6.69 5.23
C GLU A 68 5.88 7.47 6.17
N ARG A 69 5.65 7.34 7.49
CA ARG A 69 6.45 8.02 8.52
C ARG A 69 7.90 7.56 8.54
N SER A 70 8.15 6.31 8.20
CA SER A 70 9.50 5.73 8.21
C SER A 70 10.35 6.20 7.03
N GLY A 71 9.75 6.39 5.85
CA GLY A 71 10.47 6.81 4.65
C GLY A 71 11.73 5.99 4.39
N ARG A 72 12.88 6.67 4.24
CA ARG A 72 14.16 6.01 3.91
C ARG A 72 14.70 5.06 5.00
N LEU A 73 14.16 5.11 6.23
CA LEU A 73 14.51 4.15 7.28
C LEU A 73 14.10 2.71 6.91
N LEU A 74 13.25 2.54 5.90
CA LEU A 74 12.85 1.24 5.38
C LEU A 74 13.94 0.55 4.55
N VAL A 75 14.91 1.29 4.00
CA VAL A 75 15.91 0.73 3.04
C VAL A 75 16.62 -0.52 3.58
N PRO A 76 17.10 -0.57 4.84
CA PRO A 76 17.71 -1.79 5.41
C PRO A 76 16.73 -2.97 5.55
N HIS A 77 15.43 -2.72 5.52
CA HIS A 77 14.34 -3.68 5.72
C HIS A 77 13.50 -3.90 4.46
N CYS A 78 13.97 -3.43 3.30
CA CYS A 78 13.24 -3.42 2.03
C CYS A 78 12.71 -4.81 1.64
N GLN A 79 13.51 -5.86 1.83
CA GLN A 79 13.12 -7.23 1.50
C GLN A 79 11.88 -7.67 2.31
N ALA A 80 11.85 -7.35 3.60
CA ALA A 80 10.72 -7.69 4.47
C ALA A 80 9.44 -6.92 4.08
N ALA A 81 9.60 -5.64 3.70
CA ALA A 81 8.50 -4.80 3.25
C ALA A 81 7.89 -5.25 1.92
N VAL A 82 8.70 -5.78 1.01
CA VAL A 82 8.23 -6.24 -0.30
C VAL A 82 7.68 -7.66 -0.26
N ALA A 83 8.29 -8.56 0.51
CA ALA A 83 8.00 -9.99 0.46
C ALA A 83 6.54 -10.35 0.78
N GLY A 84 5.86 -9.59 1.64
CA GLY A 84 4.47 -9.84 2.01
C GLY A 84 3.43 -9.28 1.04
N LEU A 85 3.79 -8.32 0.19
CA LEU A 85 2.81 -7.56 -0.61
C LEU A 85 2.08 -8.40 -1.66
N PRO A 86 2.74 -9.30 -2.43
CA PRO A 86 2.04 -10.14 -3.39
C PRO A 86 0.96 -11.02 -2.75
N ASP A 87 1.24 -11.59 -1.57
CA ASP A 87 0.29 -12.40 -0.82
C ASP A 87 -0.93 -11.57 -0.38
N VAL A 88 -0.68 -10.38 0.19
CA VAL A 88 -1.75 -9.45 0.62
C VAL A 88 -2.59 -9.02 -0.58
N TRP A 89 -1.96 -8.68 -1.70
CA TRP A 89 -2.66 -8.30 -2.93
C TRP A 89 -3.57 -9.41 -3.44
N SER A 90 -3.08 -10.65 -3.46
CA SER A 90 -3.89 -11.80 -3.87
C SER A 90 -5.05 -12.07 -2.89
N ALA A 91 -4.82 -11.92 -1.60
CA ALA A 91 -5.83 -12.17 -0.56
C ALA A 91 -6.96 -11.12 -0.53
N THR A 92 -6.74 -9.96 -1.14
CA THR A 92 -7.65 -8.81 -1.13
C THR A 92 -8.38 -8.60 -2.46
N SER A 93 -8.25 -9.53 -3.41
CA SER A 93 -8.73 -9.36 -4.79
C SER A 93 -10.22 -8.98 -4.93
N SER A 94 -11.08 -9.46 -4.04
CA SER A 94 -12.53 -9.19 -4.01
C SER A 94 -12.94 -8.12 -2.99
N GLN A 95 -11.98 -7.43 -2.38
CA GLN A 95 -12.21 -6.49 -1.28
C GLN A 95 -11.57 -5.15 -1.61
N THR A 96 -12.30 -4.32 -2.37
CA THR A 96 -11.87 -3.01 -2.86
C THR A 96 -11.16 -2.14 -1.80
N PRO A 97 -11.70 -1.94 -0.59
CA PRO A 97 -11.02 -1.09 0.39
C PRO A 97 -9.66 -1.64 0.82
N LEU A 98 -9.52 -2.96 0.97
CA LEU A 98 -8.24 -3.58 1.29
C LEU A 98 -7.24 -3.48 0.12
N ARG A 99 -7.72 -3.49 -1.12
CA ARG A 99 -6.86 -3.24 -2.29
C ARG A 99 -6.32 -1.82 -2.28
N CYS A 100 -7.14 -0.83 -1.94
CA CYS A 100 -6.69 0.55 -1.80
C CYS A 100 -5.59 0.65 -0.72
N SER A 101 -5.80 0.09 0.47
CA SER A 101 -4.75 0.09 1.50
C SER A 101 -3.49 -0.65 1.07
N CYS A 102 -3.61 -1.77 0.33
CA CYS A 102 -2.45 -2.48 -0.21
C CYS A 102 -1.68 -1.66 -1.25
N LEU A 103 -2.37 -0.90 -2.11
CA LEU A 103 -1.76 0.04 -3.06
C LEU A 103 -1.05 1.19 -2.35
N GLN A 104 -1.62 1.72 -1.27
CA GLN A 104 -0.97 2.76 -0.45
C GLN A 104 0.32 2.24 0.19
N VAL A 105 0.28 1.04 0.78
CA VAL A 105 1.49 0.37 1.30
C VAL A 105 2.56 0.23 0.20
N MET A 106 2.18 -0.27 -0.98
CA MET A 106 3.12 -0.38 -2.11
C MET A 106 3.68 1.00 -2.53
N THR A 107 2.86 2.04 -2.51
CA THR A 107 3.27 3.41 -2.84
C THR A 107 4.35 3.91 -1.88
N HIS A 108 4.14 3.75 -0.57
CA HIS A 108 5.14 4.15 0.43
C HIS A 108 6.42 3.33 0.34
N VAL A 109 6.34 2.04 -0.01
CA VAL A 109 7.55 1.22 -0.27
C VAL A 109 8.30 1.77 -1.49
N VAL A 110 7.62 2.07 -2.59
CA VAL A 110 8.24 2.66 -3.78
C VAL A 110 8.88 4.02 -3.46
N ASP A 111 8.20 4.89 -2.72
CA ASP A 111 8.73 6.19 -2.33
C ASP A 111 9.93 6.07 -1.37
N ALA A 112 9.89 5.14 -0.42
CA ALA A 112 10.97 4.90 0.54
C ALA A 112 12.25 4.38 -0.12
N LEU A 113 12.11 3.47 -1.09
CA LEU A 113 13.24 2.88 -1.81
C LEU A 113 13.72 3.76 -2.97
N GLY A 114 12.82 4.57 -3.54
CA GLY A 114 13.14 5.48 -4.63
C GLY A 114 13.75 4.76 -5.83
N ARG A 115 14.97 5.14 -6.21
CA ARG A 115 15.71 4.54 -7.34
C ARG A 115 16.33 3.19 -6.99
N ASP A 116 16.43 2.84 -5.71
CA ASP A 116 17.10 1.63 -5.22
C ASP A 116 16.17 0.40 -5.21
N LYS A 117 14.89 0.56 -5.58
CA LYS A 117 13.84 -0.48 -5.54
C LYS A 117 14.09 -1.71 -6.42
N GLY A 118 14.88 -1.56 -7.48
CA GLY A 118 15.17 -2.62 -8.44
C GLY A 118 13.99 -3.01 -9.36
N PRO A 119 14.28 -3.77 -10.43
CA PRO A 119 13.33 -4.04 -11.52
C PRO A 119 12.18 -4.99 -11.14
N ASP A 120 12.37 -5.85 -10.14
CA ASP A 120 11.33 -6.78 -9.71
C ASP A 120 10.19 -6.07 -8.98
N LEU A 121 10.50 -5.08 -8.13
CA LEU A 121 9.46 -4.27 -7.50
C LEU A 121 8.69 -3.44 -8.53
N ASP A 122 9.40 -2.86 -9.51
CA ASP A 122 8.76 -2.14 -10.62
C ASP A 122 7.76 -3.03 -11.36
N ARG A 123 8.13 -4.27 -11.68
CA ARG A 123 7.23 -5.22 -12.35
C ARG A 123 5.98 -5.49 -11.52
N ILE A 124 6.12 -5.72 -10.21
CA ILE A 124 4.99 -5.99 -9.31
C ILE A 124 4.08 -4.76 -9.22
N ALA A 125 4.66 -3.59 -8.97
CA ALA A 125 3.91 -2.35 -8.81
C ALA A 125 3.19 -1.96 -10.11
N LEU A 126 3.82 -2.11 -11.28
CA LEU A 126 3.19 -1.89 -12.59
C LEU A 126 2.02 -2.85 -12.84
N ALA A 127 2.13 -4.12 -12.44
CA ALA A 127 1.01 -5.06 -12.51
C ALA A 127 -0.14 -4.67 -11.56
N MET A 128 0.17 -4.08 -10.40
CA MET A 128 -0.86 -3.57 -9.51
C MET A 128 -1.57 -2.34 -10.10
N VAL A 129 -0.82 -1.42 -10.72
CA VAL A 129 -1.36 -0.27 -11.47
C VAL A 129 -2.23 -0.73 -12.63
N ASP A 130 -1.78 -1.72 -13.40
CA ASP A 130 -2.53 -2.27 -14.53
C ASP A 130 -3.94 -2.72 -14.12
N VAL A 131 -4.06 -3.38 -12.96
CA VAL A 131 -5.36 -3.86 -12.48
C VAL A 131 -6.19 -2.73 -11.84
N SER A 132 -5.57 -1.81 -11.11
CA SER A 132 -6.30 -0.72 -10.43
C SER A 132 -6.75 0.39 -11.36
N THR A 133 -6.13 0.54 -12.53
CA THR A 133 -6.47 1.55 -13.53
C THR A 133 -7.32 1.01 -14.69
N LYS A 134 -7.79 -0.23 -14.58
CA LYS A 134 -8.63 -0.83 -15.62
C LYS A 134 -10.05 -0.29 -15.54
N VAL A 135 -10.45 0.46 -16.56
CA VAL A 135 -11.81 0.99 -16.72
C VAL A 135 -12.81 -0.14 -17.03
N GLY A 136 -14.06 0.01 -16.59
CA GLY A 136 -15.17 -0.86 -16.96
C GLY A 136 -15.72 -1.78 -15.87
N SER A 137 -15.34 -1.58 -14.60
CA SER A 137 -16.04 -2.17 -13.45
C SER A 137 -16.44 -1.10 -12.43
N ASP A 138 -17.48 -1.35 -11.64
CA ASP A 138 -17.95 -0.41 -10.61
C ASP A 138 -16.89 -0.19 -9.53
N GLU A 139 -16.05 -1.21 -9.26
CA GLU A 139 -14.93 -1.11 -8.33
C GLU A 139 -13.78 -0.25 -8.86
N ALA A 140 -13.67 -0.10 -10.19
CA ALA A 140 -12.58 0.65 -10.81
C ALA A 140 -12.56 2.09 -10.34
N ILE A 141 -13.73 2.72 -10.14
CA ILE A 141 -13.84 4.12 -9.67
C ILE A 141 -13.13 4.31 -8.33
N TYR A 142 -13.30 3.36 -7.39
CA TYR A 142 -12.72 3.45 -6.06
C TYR A 142 -11.22 3.09 -6.03
N LEU A 143 -10.76 2.21 -6.93
CA LEU A 143 -9.34 1.85 -7.02
C LEU A 143 -8.52 2.86 -7.82
N MET A 144 -9.14 3.56 -8.78
CA MET A 144 -8.46 4.38 -9.78
C MET A 144 -7.54 5.41 -9.13
N GLU A 145 -8.06 6.21 -8.20
CA GLU A 145 -7.31 7.27 -7.53
C GLU A 145 -6.07 6.72 -6.82
N THR A 146 -6.22 5.60 -6.10
CA THR A 146 -5.10 4.99 -5.38
C THR A 146 -4.09 4.33 -6.34
N GLY A 147 -4.59 3.74 -7.44
CA GLY A 147 -3.76 3.19 -8.51
C GLY A 147 -2.93 4.26 -9.22
N LEU A 148 -3.54 5.41 -9.49
CA LEU A 148 -2.87 6.60 -10.02
C LEU A 148 -1.80 7.14 -9.06
N GLY A 149 -2.06 7.12 -7.76
CA GLY A 149 -1.08 7.47 -6.73
C GLY A 149 0.19 6.60 -6.82
N LEU A 150 0.01 5.28 -6.95
CA LEU A 150 1.13 4.35 -7.15
C LEU A 150 1.84 4.60 -8.48
N TRP A 151 1.10 4.81 -9.56
CA TRP A 151 1.69 5.09 -10.88
C TRP A 151 2.54 6.36 -10.85
N LEU A 152 2.06 7.42 -10.19
CA LEU A 152 2.81 8.66 -10.02
C LEU A 152 4.10 8.45 -9.22
N ALA A 153 4.07 7.64 -8.16
CA ALA A 153 5.28 7.31 -7.39
C ALA A 153 6.31 6.54 -8.26
N LEU A 154 5.85 5.59 -9.08
CA LEU A 154 6.73 4.89 -10.02
C LEU A 154 7.37 5.85 -11.03
N LEU A 155 6.60 6.76 -11.61
CA LEU A 155 7.11 7.78 -12.55
C LEU A 155 8.12 8.71 -11.89
N ARG A 156 7.86 9.15 -10.65
CA ARG A 156 8.75 10.04 -9.88
C ARG A 156 10.13 9.44 -9.66
N HIS A 157 10.20 8.11 -9.47
CA HIS A 157 11.43 7.38 -9.18
C HIS A 157 11.94 6.52 -10.34
N ALA A 158 11.38 6.68 -11.53
CA ALA A 158 11.84 5.97 -12.72
C ALA A 158 13.26 6.43 -13.09
N THR A 159 14.15 5.47 -13.36
CA THR A 159 15.47 5.77 -13.93
C THR A 159 15.41 5.87 -15.46
N ASP A 160 14.50 5.12 -16.07
CA ASP A 160 14.35 4.97 -17.51
C ASP A 160 12.86 4.81 -17.88
N TYR A 161 12.52 5.14 -19.12
CA TYR A 161 11.17 4.91 -19.65
C TYR A 161 11.01 3.45 -20.08
N SER A 162 10.40 2.64 -19.21
CA SER A 162 10.23 1.20 -19.44
C SER A 162 9.03 0.88 -20.34
N GLU A 163 9.07 -0.29 -20.97
CA GLU A 163 7.94 -0.82 -21.75
C GLU A 163 6.67 -0.96 -20.89
N GLY A 164 6.80 -1.34 -19.62
CA GLY A 164 5.66 -1.44 -18.70
C GLY A 164 4.98 -0.08 -18.47
N LEU A 165 5.75 1.01 -18.34
CA LEU A 165 5.18 2.36 -18.29
C LEU A 165 4.53 2.72 -19.62
N HIS A 166 5.19 2.42 -20.74
CA HIS A 166 4.66 2.69 -22.07
C HIS A 166 3.29 2.04 -22.31
N ASN A 167 3.11 0.80 -21.86
CA ASN A 167 1.86 0.06 -22.05
C ASN A 167 0.68 0.61 -21.25
N LEU A 168 0.92 1.39 -20.19
CA LEU A 168 -0.12 2.05 -19.40
C LEU A 168 -0.55 3.39 -19.99
N PHE A 169 0.35 4.11 -20.67
CA PHE A 169 0.08 5.45 -21.23
C PHE A 169 -1.18 5.56 -22.11
N PRO A 170 -1.45 4.61 -23.04
CA PRO A 170 -2.64 4.67 -23.89
C PRO A 170 -3.98 4.67 -23.15
N ARG A 171 -4.01 4.31 -21.86
CA ARG A 171 -5.24 4.29 -21.05
C ARG A 171 -5.65 5.64 -20.48
N ILE A 172 -4.73 6.60 -20.44
CA ILE A 172 -4.97 7.93 -19.85
C ILE A 172 -6.23 8.61 -20.42
N PRO A 173 -6.48 8.62 -21.75
CA PRO A 173 -7.69 9.25 -22.28
C PRO A 173 -8.98 8.61 -21.74
N GLU A 174 -9.04 7.28 -21.73
CA GLU A 174 -10.22 6.53 -21.24
C GLU A 174 -10.47 6.79 -19.74
N MET A 175 -9.40 6.89 -18.95
CA MET A 175 -9.48 7.22 -17.53
C MET A 175 -10.02 8.64 -17.31
N LEU A 176 -9.53 9.62 -18.07
CA LEU A 176 -9.96 11.02 -17.97
C LEU A 176 -11.43 11.20 -18.38
N ASP A 177 -11.86 10.54 -19.46
CA ASP A 177 -13.26 10.60 -19.90
C ASP A 177 -14.20 10.03 -18.83
N THR A 178 -13.81 8.91 -18.20
CA THR A 178 -14.57 8.26 -17.13
C THR A 178 -14.71 9.17 -15.89
N ASP A 179 -13.62 9.80 -15.44
CA ASP A 179 -13.67 10.71 -14.29
C ASP A 179 -14.53 11.96 -14.58
N LEU A 180 -14.45 12.51 -15.79
CA LEU A 180 -15.27 13.65 -16.20
C LEU A 180 -16.76 13.31 -16.23
N ASP A 181 -17.12 12.11 -16.66
CA ASP A 181 -18.51 11.66 -16.66
C ASP A 181 -19.03 11.40 -15.24
N ASN A 182 -18.19 10.87 -14.35
CA ASN A 182 -18.50 10.74 -12.93
C ASN A 182 -18.77 12.10 -12.27
N LEU A 183 -17.97 13.13 -12.59
CA LEU A 183 -18.17 14.49 -12.07
C LEU A 183 -19.50 15.12 -12.51
N LYS A 184 -19.99 14.79 -13.71
CA LYS A 184 -21.28 15.29 -14.22
C LYS A 184 -22.48 14.63 -13.52
N GLN A 185 -22.33 13.42 -12.99
CA GLN A 185 -23.40 12.70 -12.29
C GLN A 185 -23.60 13.16 -10.82
N VAL A 186 -22.63 13.88 -10.26
CA VAL A 186 -22.64 14.37 -8.87
C VAL A 186 -23.16 15.83 -8.77
N GLN A 187 -23.58 16.44 -9.90
CA GLN A 187 -24.24 17.75 -9.97
C GLN A 187 -25.73 17.63 -10.21
#